data_AF-A0A1I7XW78-F1
#
_entry.id   AF-A0A1I7XW78-F1
#
_cell.length_a   1.000
_cell.length_b   1.000
_cell.length_c   1.000
_cell.angle_alpha   90.00
_cell.angle_beta   90.00
_cell.angle_gamma   90.00
#
_symmetry.space_group_name_H-M   'P 1'
#
loop_
_entity.id
_entity.type
_entity.pdbx_description
1 polymer ?
#
loop_
_entity_poly.entity_id
_entity_poly.type
_entity_poly.pdbx_seq_one_letter_code
_entity_poly.pdbx_strand_id
1 'polypeptide(L)'
;DAFKVELWDEYFAPRYGEPNAGTLAAIRLLASHEGLLLDPVYTGKAMAGLLDGIARQRFDEGPLIFLHTGGAPALFAYPEWDGILAALESKRLDIVVNQVTISDERKKKYDFSEPYTVSGIQALVLTKNKDTIKTAQDLAGKKVGVGLGTNYEQWLKDNVPKAIIKTYDDDPSKFQDLRVGRIDAILIDRLA
;
A
#
# COMPACT_ATOMS: atom_id res chain seq x y z
N ASP A 1 4.69 -0.16 37.68
CA ASP A 1 5.45 0.44 36.56
C ASP A 1 4.68 1.61 35.98
N ALA A 2 5.29 2.80 36.00
CA ALA A 2 4.72 3.99 35.39
C ALA A 2 5.08 4.04 33.90
N PHE A 3 4.18 4.55 33.07
CA PHE A 3 4.44 4.82 31.65
C PHE A 3 5.64 5.78 31.53
N LYS A 4 6.73 5.33 30.91
CA LYS A 4 7.94 6.13 30.69
C LYS A 4 7.82 6.87 29.36
N VAL A 5 7.85 8.19 29.40
CA VAL A 5 7.92 9.05 28.21
C VAL A 5 9.30 9.67 28.15
N GLU A 6 10.00 9.48 27.03
CA GLU A 6 11.26 10.15 26.73
C GLU A 6 11.02 11.16 25.60
N LEU A 7 11.48 12.40 25.80
CA LEU A 7 11.30 13.50 24.85
C LEU A 7 12.63 13.81 24.17
N TRP A 8 12.65 13.83 22.85
CA TRP A 8 13.77 14.30 22.04
C TRP A 8 13.38 15.58 21.33
N ASP A 9 13.91 16.71 21.78
CA ASP A 9 13.58 18.04 21.28
C ASP A 9 14.60 18.56 20.25
N GLU A 10 15.58 17.77 19.83
CA GLU A 10 16.62 18.25 18.91
C GLU A 10 16.23 18.31 17.42
N TYR A 11 15.04 17.83 17.03
CA TYR A 11 14.66 17.64 15.61
C TYR A 11 13.79 18.75 15.00
N PHE A 12 13.45 19.82 15.74
CA PHE A 12 12.57 20.89 15.23
C PHE A 12 13.25 21.88 14.28
N ALA A 13 14.59 21.97 14.30
CA ALA A 13 15.36 22.94 13.54
C ALA A 13 15.10 22.87 12.01
N PRO A 14 15.32 23.97 11.25
CA PRO A 14 15.78 25.29 11.71
C PRO A 14 14.65 26.20 12.22
N ARG A 15 13.43 26.02 11.69
CA ARG A 15 12.20 26.71 12.14
C ARG A 15 10.97 25.94 11.67
N TYR A 16 9.81 26.39 12.13
CA TYR A 16 8.53 25.85 11.68
C TYR A 16 8.37 25.98 10.15
N GLY A 17 7.87 24.93 9.51
CA GLY A 17 7.63 24.90 8.06
C GLY A 17 8.87 24.69 7.19
N GLU A 18 10.08 24.68 7.77
CA GLU A 18 11.33 24.49 7.01
C GLU A 18 11.94 23.11 7.30
N PRO A 19 12.15 22.27 6.27
CA PRO A 19 12.83 20.98 6.43
C PRO A 19 14.34 21.19 6.57
N ASN A 20 14.99 20.35 7.38
CA ASN A 20 16.45 20.28 7.47
C ASN A 20 17.02 19.13 6.61
N ALA A 21 18.35 19.03 6.52
CA ALA A 21 19.01 18.00 5.72
C ALA A 21 18.62 16.57 6.14
N GLY A 22 18.51 16.30 7.44
CA GLY A 22 18.06 15.00 7.96
C GLY A 22 16.60 14.70 7.60
N THR A 23 15.74 15.71 7.63
CA THR A 23 14.33 15.61 7.19
C THR A 23 14.24 15.24 5.72
N LEU A 24 14.99 15.95 4.85
CA LEU A 24 15.03 15.66 3.42
C LEU A 24 15.62 14.29 3.11
N ALA A 25 16.64 13.86 3.87
CA ALA A 25 17.22 12.53 3.74
C ALA A 25 16.22 11.45 4.14
N ALA A 26 15.49 11.62 5.25
CA ALA A 26 14.44 10.69 5.68
C ALA A 26 13.32 10.59 4.64
N ILE A 27 12.82 11.71 4.13
CA ILE A 27 11.80 11.73 3.06
C ILE A 27 12.28 10.95 1.84
N ARG A 28 13.50 11.19 1.38
CA ARG A 28 14.07 10.47 0.21
C ARG A 28 14.25 8.98 0.48
N LEU A 29 14.72 8.62 1.66
CA LEU A 29 14.92 7.23 2.04
C LEU A 29 13.59 6.47 2.02
N LEU A 30 12.58 7.00 2.71
CA LEU A 30 11.27 6.36 2.83
C LEU A 30 10.52 6.34 1.48
N ALA A 31 10.63 7.40 0.69
CA ALA A 31 10.04 7.42 -0.65
C ALA A 31 10.72 6.42 -1.60
N SER A 32 12.04 6.27 -1.54
CA SER A 32 12.80 5.40 -2.45
C SER A 32 12.70 3.91 -2.10
N HIS A 33 12.51 3.56 -0.83
CA HIS A 33 12.47 2.16 -0.39
C HIS A 33 11.04 1.66 -0.17
N GLU A 34 10.18 2.48 0.42
CA GLU A 34 8.84 2.05 0.86
C GLU A 34 7.71 2.77 0.12
N GLY A 35 8.02 3.68 -0.80
CA GLY A 35 7.01 4.54 -1.44
C GLY A 35 6.28 5.46 -0.45
N LEU A 36 6.80 5.62 0.76
CA LEU A 36 6.17 6.40 1.83
C LEU A 36 6.52 7.88 1.69
N LEU A 37 5.50 8.69 1.38
CA LEU A 37 5.61 10.14 1.33
C LEU A 37 5.42 10.73 2.72
N LEU A 38 6.46 11.40 3.23
CA LEU A 38 6.42 12.09 4.51
C LEU A 38 6.36 13.59 4.26
N ASP A 39 5.54 14.30 5.04
CA ASP A 39 5.49 15.76 4.96
C ASP A 39 6.80 16.39 5.50
N PRO A 40 7.23 17.54 4.96
CA PRO A 40 8.51 18.16 5.34
C PRO A 40 8.48 18.89 6.68
N VAL A 41 7.32 19.02 7.33
CA VAL A 41 7.13 19.88 8.50
C VAL A 41 7.06 19.07 9.79
N TYR A 42 6.35 17.95 9.78
CA TYR A 42 6.05 17.13 10.95
C TYR A 42 6.59 15.70 10.80
N THR A 43 5.98 14.89 9.94
CA THR A 43 6.27 13.45 9.84
C THR A 43 7.70 13.20 9.38
N GLY A 44 8.21 14.00 8.44
CA GLY A 44 9.60 13.92 7.99
C GLY A 44 10.61 14.23 9.10
N LYS A 45 10.30 15.18 9.99
CA LYS A 45 11.17 15.52 11.14
C LYS A 45 11.15 14.43 12.20
N ALA A 46 9.96 13.91 12.51
CA ALA A 46 9.80 12.80 13.45
C ALA A 46 10.48 11.51 12.93
N MET A 47 10.36 11.21 11.63
CA MET A 47 11.05 10.08 11.01
C MET A 47 12.57 10.27 11.00
N ALA A 48 13.05 11.48 10.69
CA ALA A 48 14.48 11.78 10.80
C ALA A 48 15.00 11.53 12.23
N GLY A 49 14.22 11.88 13.25
CA GLY A 49 14.54 11.58 14.64
C GLY A 49 14.54 10.10 14.97
N LEU A 50 13.57 9.32 14.46
CA LEU A 50 13.58 7.87 14.59
C LEU A 50 14.85 7.26 13.98
N LEU A 51 15.19 7.65 12.74
CA LEU A 51 16.35 7.13 12.02
C LEU A 51 17.68 7.48 12.72
N ASP A 52 17.84 8.72 13.21
CA ASP A 52 19.00 9.10 14.01
C ASP A 52 19.06 8.32 15.33
N GLY A 53 17.92 8.13 16.00
CA GLY A 53 17.82 7.31 17.20
C GLY A 53 18.26 5.85 16.99
N ILE A 54 17.87 5.25 15.87
CA ILE A 54 18.33 3.91 15.47
C ILE A 54 19.84 3.92 15.23
N ALA A 55 20.35 4.89 14.46
CA ALA A 55 21.77 5.01 14.15
C ALA A 55 22.63 5.21 15.40
N ARG A 56 22.08 5.86 16.44
CA ARG A 56 22.73 6.09 17.74
C ARG A 56 22.42 5.03 18.78
N GLN A 57 21.70 3.96 18.42
CA GLN A 57 21.34 2.86 19.31
C GLN A 57 20.62 3.34 20.58
N ARG A 58 19.69 4.29 20.43
CA ARG A 58 18.92 4.86 21.55
C ARG A 58 17.71 4.01 21.98
N PHE A 59 17.45 2.90 21.29
CA PHE A 59 16.34 2.00 21.57
C PHE A 59 16.85 0.66 22.09
N ASP A 60 16.09 0.04 22.99
CA ASP A 60 16.30 -1.35 23.39
C ASP A 60 16.04 -2.30 22.21
N GLU A 61 16.59 -3.51 22.28
CA GLU A 61 16.35 -4.54 21.26
C GLU A 61 14.87 -4.94 21.20
N GLY A 62 14.28 -4.90 20.00
CA GLY A 62 12.90 -5.32 19.79
C GLY A 62 12.18 -4.59 18.64
N PRO A 63 10.90 -4.91 18.42
CA PRO A 63 10.09 -4.23 17.42
C PRO A 63 9.84 -2.77 17.81
N LEU A 64 10.07 -1.85 16.87
CA LEU A 64 9.79 -0.42 17.02
C LEU A 64 8.49 -0.05 16.29
N ILE A 65 7.63 0.69 16.99
CA ILE A 65 6.41 1.25 16.41
C ILE A 65 6.60 2.76 16.26
N PHE A 66 6.50 3.25 15.03
CA PHE A 66 6.42 4.68 14.76
C PHE A 66 4.96 5.12 14.76
N LEU A 67 4.57 5.90 15.77
CA LEU A 67 3.22 6.47 15.87
C LEU A 67 3.28 7.98 15.59
N HIS A 68 2.68 8.40 14.48
CA HIS A 68 2.53 9.82 14.15
C HIS A 68 1.13 10.32 14.53
N THR A 69 1.05 11.36 15.36
CA THR A 69 -0.23 11.87 15.92
C THR A 69 -0.73 13.17 15.27
N GLY A 70 -0.15 13.58 14.13
CA GLY A 70 -0.54 14.78 13.39
C GLY A 70 -0.64 14.51 11.89
N GLY A 71 -1.02 15.50 11.09
CA GLY A 71 -1.02 15.37 9.61
C GLY A 71 -2.03 14.36 9.03
N ALA A 72 -2.31 14.48 7.74
CA ALA A 72 -2.94 13.38 7.01
C ALA A 72 -1.84 12.33 6.73
N PRO A 73 -2.05 11.04 7.02
CA PRO A 73 -1.03 10.00 6.83
C PRO A 73 -0.63 9.82 5.35
N ALA A 74 -1.42 10.37 4.42
CA ALA A 74 -1.03 10.56 3.04
C ALA A 74 -1.81 11.73 2.40
N LEU A 75 -1.28 12.22 1.28
CA LEU A 75 -2.00 13.08 0.34
C LEU A 75 -2.82 12.18 -0.61
N PHE A 76 -4.03 11.80 -0.22
CA PHE A 76 -4.89 10.98 -1.08
C PHE A 76 -5.58 11.87 -2.11
N ALA A 77 -5.17 11.77 -3.36
CA ALA A 77 -5.79 12.55 -4.43
C ALA A 77 -7.14 11.98 -4.87
N TYR A 78 -7.34 10.65 -4.79
CA TYR A 78 -8.58 9.97 -5.15
C TYR A 78 -8.82 8.72 -4.27
N PRO A 79 -10.07 8.44 -3.85
CA PRO A 79 -10.41 7.23 -3.10
C PRO A 79 -10.42 5.94 -3.95
N GLU A 80 -10.73 6.02 -5.25
CA GLU A 80 -10.99 4.84 -6.08
C GLU A 80 -9.83 4.50 -7.04
N TRP A 81 -9.58 3.20 -7.24
CA TRP A 81 -8.54 2.72 -8.16
C TRP A 81 -8.83 3.22 -9.57
N ASP A 82 -10.02 2.92 -10.10
CA ASP A 82 -10.41 3.07 -11.52
C ASP A 82 -10.16 4.48 -12.10
N GLY A 83 -10.22 5.52 -11.26
CA GLY A 83 -9.96 6.90 -11.64
C GLY A 83 -8.47 7.30 -11.67
N ILE A 84 -7.56 6.54 -11.06
CA ILE A 84 -6.19 7.01 -10.78
C ILE A 84 -5.36 7.16 -12.07
N LEU A 85 -5.47 6.21 -13.01
CA LEU A 85 -4.76 6.28 -14.29
C LEU A 85 -5.35 7.34 -15.21
N ALA A 86 -6.67 7.51 -15.23
CA ALA A 86 -7.31 8.59 -15.98
C ALA A 86 -6.93 9.96 -15.41
N ALA A 87 -6.79 10.08 -14.10
CA ALA A 87 -6.33 11.31 -13.45
C ALA A 87 -4.88 11.65 -13.82
N LEU A 88 -4.00 10.64 -13.92
CA LEU A 88 -2.65 10.79 -14.46
C LEU A 88 -2.66 11.25 -15.93
N GLU A 89 -3.46 10.62 -16.79
CA GLU A 89 -3.59 11.00 -18.21
C GLU A 89 -4.09 12.45 -18.38
N SER A 90 -5.04 12.87 -17.56
CA SER A 90 -5.59 14.23 -17.57
C SER A 90 -4.70 15.28 -16.90
N LYS A 91 -3.50 14.90 -16.43
CA LYS A 91 -2.55 15.75 -15.71
C LYS A 91 -3.12 16.35 -14.41
N ARG A 92 -4.13 15.71 -13.82
CA ARG A 92 -4.59 16.04 -12.46
C ARG A 92 -3.70 15.42 -11.38
N LEU A 93 -2.95 14.38 -11.75
CA LEU A 93 -1.86 13.80 -10.96
C LEU A 93 -0.56 13.89 -11.76
N ASP A 94 0.54 14.16 -11.07
CA ASP A 94 1.88 14.11 -11.66
C ASP A 94 2.53 12.73 -11.52
N ILE A 95 2.22 12.01 -10.43
CA ILE A 95 2.81 10.71 -10.08
C ILE A 95 1.74 9.83 -9.42
N VAL A 96 1.79 8.51 -9.67
CA VAL A 96 0.99 7.51 -8.99
C VAL A 96 1.90 6.51 -8.25
N VAL A 97 1.78 6.45 -6.93
CA VAL A 97 2.49 5.48 -6.07
C VAL A 97 1.44 4.65 -5.31
N ASN A 98 0.87 3.64 -5.98
CA ASN A 98 -0.25 2.87 -5.43
C ASN A 98 -0.32 1.43 -5.97
N GLN A 99 0.72 0.62 -5.73
CA GLN A 99 0.78 -0.79 -6.16
C GLN A 99 0.40 -1.03 -7.64
N VAL A 100 0.81 -0.12 -8.53
CA VAL A 100 0.49 -0.24 -9.95
C VAL A 100 1.38 -1.29 -10.59
N THR A 101 0.79 -2.44 -10.96
CA THR A 101 1.51 -3.49 -11.68
C THR A 101 2.04 -2.98 -13.02
N ILE A 102 3.33 -3.19 -13.25
CA ILE A 102 3.99 -2.91 -14.52
C ILE A 102 3.54 -3.96 -15.55
N SER A 103 3.01 -3.51 -16.69
CA SER A 103 2.66 -4.37 -17.83
C SER A 103 3.14 -3.76 -19.15
N ASP A 104 3.30 -4.58 -20.18
CA ASP A 104 3.72 -4.11 -21.51
C ASP A 104 2.71 -3.13 -22.12
N GLU A 105 1.43 -3.30 -21.83
CA GLU A 105 0.40 -2.36 -22.27
C GLU A 105 0.54 -1.01 -21.56
N ARG A 106 0.76 -1.01 -20.25
CA ARG A 106 0.93 0.23 -19.47
C ARG A 106 2.24 0.94 -19.80
N LYS A 107 3.32 0.21 -20.06
CA LYS A 107 4.61 0.77 -20.51
C LYS A 107 4.53 1.52 -21.85
N LYS A 108 3.53 1.23 -22.68
CA LYS A 108 3.29 2.01 -23.92
C LYS A 108 2.68 3.38 -23.64
N LYS A 109 2.09 3.58 -22.46
CA LYS A 109 1.35 4.80 -22.09
C LYS A 109 2.02 5.62 -20.99
N TYR A 110 2.74 4.97 -20.08
CA TYR A 110 3.32 5.59 -18.89
C TYR A 110 4.77 5.17 -18.69
N ASP A 111 5.56 6.09 -18.15
CA ASP A 111 6.88 5.80 -17.62
C ASP A 111 6.76 5.19 -16.22
N PHE A 112 7.58 4.18 -15.95
CA PHE A 112 7.67 3.53 -14.64
C PHE A 112 9.07 3.71 -14.06
N SER A 113 9.16 3.87 -12.74
CA SER A 113 10.42 3.77 -12.01
C SER A 113 10.92 2.33 -11.97
N GLU A 114 12.08 2.11 -11.35
CA GLU A 114 12.43 0.79 -10.84
C GLU A 114 11.33 0.30 -9.87
N PRO A 115 10.95 -0.98 -9.92
CA PRO A 115 9.91 -1.52 -9.05
C PRO A 115 10.39 -1.55 -7.60
N TYR A 116 9.59 -1.02 -6.69
CA TYR A 116 9.87 -1.04 -5.24
C TYR A 116 9.38 -2.31 -4.54
N THR A 117 8.60 -3.16 -5.22
CA THR A 117 8.12 -4.44 -4.68
C THR A 117 7.85 -5.45 -5.79
N VAL A 118 7.94 -6.74 -5.46
CA VAL A 118 7.51 -7.85 -6.32
C VAL A 118 6.35 -8.54 -5.62
N SER A 119 5.19 -8.55 -6.27
CA SER A 119 3.97 -9.16 -5.75
C SER A 119 3.48 -10.27 -6.67
N GLY A 120 2.98 -11.36 -6.07
CA GLY A 120 2.21 -12.39 -6.76
C GLY A 120 0.72 -12.28 -6.47
N ILE A 121 -0.11 -13.04 -7.20
CA ILE A 121 -1.53 -13.16 -6.88
C ILE A 121 -1.71 -14.27 -5.83
N GLN A 122 -2.49 -14.01 -4.78
CA GLN A 122 -2.99 -15.04 -3.88
C GLN A 122 -4.50 -14.96 -3.69
N ALA A 123 -5.11 -16.09 -3.33
CA ALA A 123 -6.51 -16.16 -2.94
C ALA A 123 -6.62 -16.13 -1.41
N LEU A 124 -7.46 -15.23 -0.89
CA LEU A 124 -7.86 -15.22 0.51
C LEU A 124 -9.27 -15.81 0.63
N VAL A 125 -9.41 -16.78 1.53
CA VAL A 125 -10.64 -17.53 1.80
C VAL A 125 -10.95 -17.51 3.28
N LEU A 126 -12.20 -17.80 3.66
CA LEU A 126 -12.56 -18.04 5.05
C LEU A 126 -11.80 -19.26 5.61
N THR A 127 -11.42 -19.23 6.88
CA THR A 127 -10.68 -20.33 7.53
C THR A 127 -11.37 -21.68 7.40
N LYS A 128 -12.72 -21.71 7.46
CA LYS A 128 -13.52 -22.93 7.25
C LYS A 128 -13.37 -23.54 5.84
N ASN A 129 -12.91 -22.74 4.88
CA ASN A 129 -12.74 -23.09 3.47
C ASN A 129 -11.25 -23.19 3.08
N LYS A 130 -10.31 -23.15 4.03
CA LYS A 130 -8.85 -23.11 3.74
C LYS A 130 -8.35 -24.23 2.84
N ASP A 131 -9.03 -25.39 2.83
CA ASP A 131 -8.64 -26.57 2.05
C ASP A 131 -9.36 -26.69 0.70
N THR A 132 -10.22 -25.72 0.36
CA THR A 132 -11.09 -25.80 -0.84
C THR A 132 -10.49 -25.15 -2.09
N ILE A 133 -9.54 -24.24 -1.94
CA ILE A 133 -8.87 -23.52 -3.02
C ILE A 133 -7.37 -23.61 -2.76
N LYS A 134 -6.67 -24.47 -3.53
CA LYS A 134 -5.22 -24.69 -3.42
C LYS A 134 -4.49 -24.28 -4.69
N THR A 135 -5.21 -24.29 -5.81
CA THR A 135 -4.71 -23.94 -7.13
C THR A 135 -5.59 -22.88 -7.77
N ALA A 136 -5.07 -22.21 -8.81
CA ALA A 136 -5.83 -21.28 -9.62
C ALA A 136 -7.12 -21.90 -10.19
N GLN A 137 -7.05 -23.15 -10.63
CA GLN A 137 -8.14 -23.86 -11.29
C GLN A 137 -9.31 -24.17 -10.33
N ASP A 138 -9.05 -24.25 -9.03
CA ASP A 138 -10.10 -24.46 -8.00
C ASP A 138 -11.07 -23.27 -7.90
N LEU A 139 -10.72 -22.12 -8.50
CA LEU A 139 -11.60 -20.94 -8.60
C LEU A 139 -12.71 -21.12 -9.65
N ALA A 140 -12.64 -22.14 -10.52
CA ALA A 140 -13.67 -22.39 -11.51
C ALA A 140 -15.03 -22.66 -10.84
N GLY A 141 -16.07 -21.94 -11.26
CA GLY A 141 -17.41 -22.01 -10.67
C GLY A 141 -17.57 -21.34 -9.30
N LYS A 142 -16.48 -20.81 -8.72
CA LYS A 142 -16.51 -20.06 -7.45
C LYS A 142 -16.83 -18.60 -7.71
N LYS A 143 -17.45 -17.94 -6.74
CA LYS A 143 -17.64 -16.49 -6.72
C LYS A 143 -16.36 -15.84 -6.20
N VAL A 144 -15.66 -15.10 -7.04
CA VAL A 144 -14.35 -14.53 -6.71
C VAL A 144 -14.43 -13.01 -6.74
N GLY A 145 -14.15 -12.38 -5.61
CA GLY A 145 -14.12 -10.93 -5.46
C GLY A 145 -12.78 -10.33 -5.88
N VAL A 146 -12.81 -9.29 -6.72
CA VAL A 146 -11.64 -8.52 -7.16
C VAL A 146 -11.97 -7.03 -7.22
N GLY A 147 -10.96 -6.17 -7.17
CA GLY A 147 -11.16 -4.74 -7.43
C GLY A 147 -11.47 -4.50 -8.90
N LEU A 148 -12.38 -3.57 -9.20
CA LEU A 148 -12.71 -3.18 -10.57
C LEU A 148 -11.49 -2.60 -11.29
N GLY A 149 -11.21 -3.05 -12.52
CA GLY A 149 -10.10 -2.56 -13.34
C GLY A 149 -8.71 -3.05 -12.91
N THR A 150 -8.64 -3.95 -11.92
CA THR A 150 -7.38 -4.52 -11.44
C THR A 150 -6.81 -5.56 -12.40
N ASN A 151 -5.51 -5.81 -12.30
CA ASN A 151 -4.86 -6.93 -13.00
C ASN A 151 -5.45 -8.29 -12.57
N TYR A 152 -6.01 -8.43 -11.37
CA TYR A 152 -6.66 -9.68 -10.93
C TYR A 152 -7.94 -9.97 -11.72
N GLU A 153 -8.73 -8.94 -12.04
CA GLU A 153 -9.92 -9.07 -12.87
C GLU A 153 -9.54 -9.60 -14.25
N GLN A 154 -8.53 -8.97 -14.87
CA GLN A 154 -8.03 -9.40 -16.18
C GLN A 154 -7.45 -10.81 -16.12
N TRP A 155 -6.64 -11.10 -15.11
CA TRP A 155 -6.04 -12.42 -14.93
C TRP A 155 -7.09 -13.52 -14.77
N LEU A 156 -8.18 -13.29 -14.03
CA LEU A 156 -9.28 -14.25 -13.91
C LEU A 156 -9.98 -14.49 -15.25
N LYS A 157 -10.24 -13.43 -16.02
CA LYS A 157 -10.85 -13.54 -17.36
C LYS A 157 -9.98 -14.41 -18.29
N ASP A 158 -8.67 -14.22 -18.24
CA ASP A 158 -7.74 -14.89 -19.16
C ASP A 158 -7.42 -16.33 -18.74
N ASN A 159 -7.29 -16.59 -17.43
CA ASN A 159 -6.76 -17.86 -16.91
C ASN A 159 -7.82 -18.78 -16.29
N VAL A 160 -8.91 -18.22 -15.75
CA VAL A 160 -9.97 -19.00 -15.10
C VAL A 160 -11.35 -18.47 -15.53
N PRO A 161 -11.69 -18.52 -16.83
CA PRO A 161 -12.92 -17.92 -17.38
C PRO A 161 -14.22 -18.52 -16.82
N LYS A 162 -14.14 -19.66 -16.14
CA LYS A 162 -15.27 -20.30 -15.45
C LYS A 162 -15.52 -19.73 -14.04
N ALA A 163 -14.66 -18.89 -13.50
CA ALA A 163 -14.89 -18.22 -12.22
C ALA A 163 -16.03 -17.20 -12.37
N ILE A 164 -16.86 -17.08 -11.34
CA ILE A 164 -17.93 -16.08 -11.27
C ILE A 164 -17.32 -14.80 -10.68
N ILE A 165 -16.87 -13.90 -11.54
CA ILE A 165 -16.16 -12.67 -11.14
C ILE A 165 -17.15 -11.68 -10.51
N LYS A 166 -16.80 -11.17 -9.34
CA LYS A 166 -17.49 -10.06 -8.64
C LYS A 166 -16.53 -8.91 -8.46
N THR A 167 -16.82 -7.79 -9.11
CA THR A 167 -16.01 -6.56 -9.02
C THR A 167 -16.52 -5.68 -7.88
N TYR A 168 -15.60 -5.01 -7.21
CA TYR A 168 -15.88 -4.07 -6.12
C TYR A 168 -15.10 -2.78 -6.35
N ASP A 169 -15.70 -1.66 -5.96
CA ASP A 169 -15.06 -0.34 -6.04
C ASP A 169 -14.16 -0.07 -4.83
N ASP A 170 -14.41 -0.75 -3.71
CA ASP A 170 -13.66 -0.61 -2.46
C ASP A 170 -13.34 -1.96 -1.78
N ASP A 171 -12.24 -1.99 -1.03
CA ASP A 171 -11.82 -3.18 -0.28
C ASP A 171 -12.78 -3.55 0.87
N PRO A 172 -13.25 -2.62 1.73
CA PRO A 172 -14.17 -2.95 2.82
C PRO A 172 -15.40 -3.77 2.38
N SER A 173 -16.06 -3.38 1.29
CA SER A 173 -17.21 -4.07 0.72
C SER A 173 -16.85 -5.49 0.25
N LYS A 174 -15.70 -5.63 -0.44
CA LYS A 174 -15.17 -6.93 -0.89
C LYS A 174 -14.87 -7.87 0.28
N PHE A 175 -14.19 -7.38 1.32
CA PHE A 175 -13.91 -8.16 2.53
C PHE A 175 -15.18 -8.51 3.30
N GLN A 176 -16.16 -7.60 3.35
CA GLN A 176 -17.41 -7.85 4.03
C GLN A 176 -18.23 -8.95 3.34
N ASP A 177 -18.31 -8.93 2.00
CA ASP A 177 -18.99 -9.96 1.22
C ASP A 177 -18.34 -11.34 1.39
N LEU A 178 -17.01 -11.40 1.48
CA LEU A 178 -16.31 -12.64 1.84
C LEU A 178 -16.67 -13.09 3.25
N ARG A 179 -16.66 -12.17 4.22
CA ARG A 179 -16.96 -12.47 5.63
C ARG A 179 -18.35 -13.06 5.82
N VAL A 180 -19.35 -12.57 5.10
CA VAL A 180 -20.73 -13.08 5.16
C VAL A 180 -21.00 -14.23 4.19
N GLY A 181 -20.01 -14.67 3.41
CA GLY A 181 -20.11 -15.82 2.50
C GLY A 181 -20.91 -15.55 1.22
N ARG A 182 -21.01 -14.29 0.77
CA ARG A 182 -21.60 -13.94 -0.53
C ARG A 182 -20.65 -14.29 -1.69
N ILE A 183 -19.35 -14.28 -1.42
CA ILE A 183 -18.28 -14.74 -2.31
C ILE A 183 -17.46 -15.82 -1.61
N ASP A 184 -16.79 -16.67 -2.41
CA ASP A 184 -16.03 -17.83 -1.92
C ASP A 184 -14.56 -17.48 -1.65
N ALA A 185 -14.01 -16.54 -2.40
CA ALA A 185 -12.63 -16.07 -2.30
C ALA A 185 -12.49 -14.61 -2.76
N ILE A 186 -11.40 -13.97 -2.36
CA ILE A 186 -10.94 -12.70 -2.95
C ILE A 186 -9.52 -12.90 -3.48
N LEU A 187 -9.16 -12.23 -4.58
CA LEU A 187 -7.76 -12.16 -5.03
C LEU A 187 -7.13 -10.86 -4.53
N ILE A 188 -5.93 -10.99 -3.97
CA ILE A 188 -5.12 -9.90 -3.42
C ILE A 188 -3.64 -10.16 -3.68
N ASP A 189 -2.81 -9.16 -3.38
CA ASP A 189 -1.36 -9.25 -3.43
C ASP A 189 -0.79 -10.26 -2.43
N ARG A 190 0.20 -11.02 -2.89
CA ARG A 190 1.14 -11.77 -2.08
C ARG A 190 2.48 -11.06 -2.20
N LEU A 191 2.74 -10.16 -1.25
CA LEU A 191 4.05 -9.56 -1.08
C LEU A 191 5.07 -10.67 -0.86
N ALA A 192 6.12 -10.67 -1.70
CA ALA A 192 7.22 -11.64 -1.64
C ALA A 192 8.33 -11.14 -0.71
#